data_AF-A0A1T5M5U2-F1
#
_entry.id   AF-A0A1T5M5U2-F1
#
_cell.length_a   1.000
_cell.length_b   1.000
_cell.length_c   1.000
_cell.angle_alpha   90.00
_cell.angle_beta   90.00
_cell.angle_gamma   90.00
#
_symmetry.space_group_name_H-M   'P 1'
#
loop_
_entity.id
_entity.type
_entity.pdbx_description
1 polymer ?
#
loop_
_entity_poly.entity_id
_entity_poly.type
_entity_poly.pdbx_seq_one_letter_code
_entity_poly.pdbx_strand_id
1 'polypeptide(L)'
;MLHLKQTLLHQIKSATNEREIEIIICHTIYHLRAKGIPADIIFRFIIGMNKNLARVLKEVDSNREEKNITVAIMVLRKIQKPQD
;
A
#
# COMPACT_ATOMS: atom_id res chain seq x y z
N MET A 1 3.75 -10.80 -8.56
CA MET A 1 3.90 -9.60 -7.70
C MET A 1 3.57 -8.28 -8.43
N LEU A 2 3.93 -8.10 -9.71
CA LEU A 2 3.63 -6.85 -10.44
C LEU A 2 2.12 -6.55 -10.52
N HIS A 3 1.31 -7.54 -10.91
CA HIS A 3 -0.14 -7.39 -11.00
C HIS A 3 -0.78 -6.97 -9.66
N LEU A 4 -0.38 -7.60 -8.55
CA LEU A 4 -0.84 -7.22 -7.21
C LEU A 4 -0.54 -5.76 -6.86
N LYS A 5 0.63 -5.23 -7.24
CA LYS A 5 0.98 -3.82 -7.01
C LYS A 5 0.07 -2.88 -7.81
N GLN A 6 -0.26 -3.24 -9.05
CA GLN A 6 -1.16 -2.45 -9.90
C GLN A 6 -2.60 -2.47 -9.35
N THR A 7 -3.09 -3.64 -8.95
CA THR A 7 -4.41 -3.78 -8.30
C THR A 7 -4.49 -2.95 -7.02
N LEU A 8 -3.50 -3.10 -6.14
CA LEU A 8 -3.44 -2.34 -4.89
C LEU A 8 -3.40 -0.83 -5.13
N LEU A 9 -2.60 -0.37 -6.09
CA LEU A 9 -2.53 1.04 -6.46
C LEU A 9 -3.89 1.56 -6.96
N HIS A 10 -4.55 0.80 -7.83
CA HIS A 10 -5.86 1.16 -8.35
C HIS A 10 -6.89 1.28 -7.22
N GLN A 11 -6.94 0.30 -6.32
CA GLN A 11 -7.84 0.30 -5.16
C GLN A 11 -7.59 1.49 -4.23
N ILE A 12 -6.32 1.85 -3.98
CA ILE A 12 -5.96 3.03 -3.18
C ILE A 12 -6.46 4.32 -3.86
N LYS A 13 -6.23 4.47 -5.17
CA LYS A 13 -6.70 5.65 -5.91
C LYS A 13 -8.23 5.78 -5.87
N SER A 14 -8.95 4.67 -6.01
CA SER A 14 -10.42 4.65 -6.02
C SER A 14 -11.08 4.72 -4.65
N ALA A 15 -10.32 4.55 -3.55
CA ALA A 15 -10.87 4.53 -2.20
C ALA A 15 -11.67 5.79 -1.88
N THR A 16 -12.75 5.61 -1.12
CA THR A 16 -13.71 6.66 -0.75
C THR A 16 -13.32 7.39 0.53
N ASN A 17 -12.56 6.73 1.41
CA ASN A 17 -12.12 7.29 2.68
C ASN A 17 -10.83 6.62 3.20
N GLU A 18 -10.24 7.20 4.24
CA GLU A 18 -8.95 6.76 4.82
C GLU A 18 -9.04 5.36 5.44
N ARG A 19 -10.17 5.02 6.07
CA ARG A 19 -10.39 3.71 6.67
C ARG A 19 -10.41 2.60 5.62
N GLU A 20 -10.98 2.87 4.45
CA GLU A 20 -10.97 1.93 3.33
C GLU A 20 -9.54 1.64 2.85
N ILE A 21 -8.68 2.67 2.78
CA ILE A 21 -7.27 2.52 2.41
C ILE A 21 -6.53 1.63 3.41
N GLU A 22 -6.75 1.86 4.70
CA GLU A 22 -6.18 1.03 5.77
C GLU A 22 -6.62 -0.43 5.64
N ILE A 23 -7.92 -0.67 5.43
CA ILE A 23 -8.47 -2.02 5.23
C ILE A 23 -7.83 -2.69 4.02
N ILE A 24 -7.78 -2.02 2.86
CA ILE A 24 -7.19 -2.54 1.62
C ILE A 24 -5.74 -2.99 1.85
N ILE A 25 -4.92 -2.15 2.48
CA ILE A 25 -3.50 -2.44 2.73
C ILE A 25 -3.33 -3.59 3.74
N CYS A 26 -4.03 -3.51 4.87
CA CYS A 26 -3.95 -4.53 5.92
C CYS A 26 -4.45 -5.90 5.44
N HIS A 27 -5.57 -5.95 4.71
CA HIS A 27 -6.08 -7.17 4.10
C HIS A 27 -5.11 -7.74 3.07
N THR A 28 -4.50 -6.91 2.23
CA THR A 28 -3.49 -7.37 1.26
C THR A 28 -2.32 -8.06 1.97
N ILE A 29 -1.81 -7.46 3.03
CA ILE A 29 -0.69 -8.01 3.79
C ILE A 29 -1.09 -9.28 4.55
N TYR A 30 -2.28 -9.29 5.16
CA TYR A 30 -2.85 -10.47 5.81
C TYR A 30 -2.98 -11.63 4.83
N HIS A 31 -3.52 -11.41 3.62
CA HIS A 31 -3.64 -12.45 2.60
C HIS A 31 -2.28 -12.99 2.13
N LEU A 32 -1.26 -12.14 2.03
CA LEU A 32 0.10 -12.61 1.72
C LEU A 32 0.64 -13.52 2.83
N ARG A 33 0.44 -13.15 4.10
CA ARG A 33 0.82 -14.00 5.25
C ARG A 33 0.06 -15.32 5.27
N ALA A 34 -1.27 -15.28 5.06
CA ALA A 34 -2.12 -16.47 5.03
C ALA A 34 -1.76 -17.44 3.90
N LYS A 35 -1.20 -16.93 2.79
CA LYS A 35 -0.67 -17.74 1.68
C LYS A 35 0.71 -18.34 1.96
N GLY A 36 1.26 -18.14 3.17
CA GLY A 36 2.59 -18.61 3.54
C GLY A 36 3.72 -17.86 2.83
N ILE A 37 3.48 -16.63 2.34
CA ILE A 37 4.55 -15.83 1.73
C ILE A 37 5.56 -15.46 2.82
N PRO A 38 6.87 -15.71 2.60
CA PRO A 38 7.89 -15.38 3.58
C PRO A 38 7.89 -13.90 3.98
N ALA A 39 8.17 -13.63 5.26
CA ALA A 39 8.11 -12.29 5.82
C ALA A 39 9.06 -11.30 5.12
N ASP A 40 10.25 -11.75 4.70
CA ASP A 40 11.22 -10.96 3.95
C ASP A 40 10.68 -10.54 2.56
N ILE A 41 9.94 -11.43 1.89
CA ILE A 41 9.29 -11.14 0.61
C ILE A 41 8.15 -10.14 0.79
N ILE A 42 7.34 -10.29 1.85
CA ILE A 42 6.30 -9.31 2.20
C ILE A 42 6.94 -7.96 2.51
N PHE A 43 8.04 -7.93 3.25
CA PHE A 43 8.75 -6.70 3.58
C PHE A 43 9.30 -5.99 2.33
N ARG A 44 9.91 -6.74 1.40
CA ARG A 44 10.33 -6.21 0.08
C ARG A 44 9.15 -5.69 -0.73
N PHE A 45 8.01 -6.35 -0.67
CA PHE A 45 6.77 -5.88 -1.31
C PHE A 45 6.32 -4.54 -0.72
N ILE A 46 6.27 -4.41 0.61
CA ILE A 46 5.86 -3.18 1.31
C ILE A 46 6.81 -2.03 0.96
N ILE A 47 8.13 -2.24 1.00
CA ILE A 47 9.13 -1.24 0.58
C ILE A 47 8.92 -0.83 -0.88
N GLY A 48 8.76 -1.82 -1.77
CA GLY A 48 8.55 -1.57 -3.18
C GLY A 48 7.26 -0.80 -3.46
N MET A 49 6.20 -1.07 -2.70
CA MET A 49 4.92 -0.38 -2.83
C MET A 49 5.01 1.07 -2.33
N ASN A 50 5.68 1.30 -1.19
CA ASN A 50 5.92 2.64 -0.65
C ASN A 50 6.70 3.52 -1.64
N LYS A 51 7.78 3.00 -2.24
CA LYS A 51 8.53 3.70 -3.31
C LYS A 51 7.67 3.98 -4.53
N ASN A 52 6.85 3.03 -4.96
CA ASN A 52 5.97 3.22 -6.12
C ASN A 52 4.93 4.31 -5.85
N LEU A 53 4.30 4.31 -4.67
CA LEU A 53 3.33 5.34 -4.27
C LEU A 53 3.98 6.73 -4.19
N ALA A 54 5.20 6.82 -3.64
CA ALA A 54 5.93 8.09 -3.58
C ALA A 54 6.28 8.65 -4.98
N ARG A 55 6.46 7.78 -5.99
CA ARG A 55 6.62 8.21 -7.39
C ARG A 55 5.28 8.68 -7.95
N VAL A 56 4.23 7.87 -7.82
CA VAL A 56 2.89 8.19 -8.34
C VAL A 56 2.34 9.49 -7.71
N LEU A 57 2.67 9.77 -6.45
CA LEU A 57 2.29 11.02 -5.79
C LEU A 57 2.75 12.28 -6.55
N LYS A 58 3.87 12.20 -7.29
CA LYS A 58 4.39 13.31 -8.10
C LYS A 58 3.71 13.44 -9.47
N GLU A 59 2.90 12.45 -9.84
CA GLU A 59 2.29 12.30 -11.17
C GLU A 59 0.75 12.45 -11.10
N VAL A 60 0.17 12.68 -9.92
CA VAL A 60 -1.28 12.82 -9.74
C VAL A 60 -1.70 14.27 -9.72
N ASP A 61 -2.74 14.59 -10.49
CA ASP A 61 -3.32 15.94 -10.57
C ASP A 61 -4.59 16.11 -9.72
N SER A 62 -5.08 15.01 -9.13
CA SER A 62 -6.32 14.99 -8.34
C SER A 62 -6.02 15.07 -6.84
N ASN A 63 -6.53 16.11 -6.18
CA ASN A 63 -6.42 16.29 -4.72
C ASN A 63 -6.90 15.05 -3.93
N ARG A 64 -7.91 14.34 -4.45
CA ARG A 64 -8.41 13.11 -3.82
C ARG A 64 -7.40 11.98 -3.94
N GLU A 65 -6.83 11.78 -5.13
CA GLU A 65 -5.81 10.75 -5.34
C GLU A 65 -4.55 11.05 -4.52
N GLU A 66 -4.13 12.31 -4.49
CA GLU A 66 -2.98 12.76 -3.69
C GLU A 66 -3.19 12.45 -2.20
N LYS A 67 -4.37 12.79 -1.66
CA LYS A 67 -4.74 12.46 -0.28
C LYS A 67 -4.71 10.95 -0.04
N ASN A 68 -5.33 10.17 -0.92
CA ASN A 68 -5.39 8.71 -0.78
C ASN A 68 -4.00 8.07 -0.80
N ILE A 69 -3.13 8.52 -1.71
CA ILE A 69 -1.75 8.02 -1.82
C ILE A 69 -0.94 8.41 -0.58
N THR A 70 -1.10 9.64 -0.09
CA THR A 70 -0.41 10.12 1.12
C THR A 70 -0.77 9.25 2.33
N VAL A 71 -2.06 8.96 2.53
CA VAL A 71 -2.55 8.07 3.59
C VAL A 71 -1.97 6.66 3.42
N ALA A 72 -2.00 6.11 2.21
CA ALA A 72 -1.44 4.79 1.94
C ALA A 72 0.06 4.69 2.28
N ILE A 73 0.84 5.73 1.97
CA ILE A 73 2.27 5.80 2.34
C ILE A 73 2.42 5.79 3.86
N MET A 74 1.61 6.56 4.59
CA MET A 74 1.65 6.58 6.06
C MET A 74 1.34 5.20 6.65
N VAL A 75 0.32 4.51 6.14
CA VAL A 75 -0.06 3.17 6.60
C VAL A 75 1.06 2.16 6.35
N LEU A 76 1.62 2.13 5.13
CA LEU A 76 2.72 1.21 4.81
C LEU A 76 3.95 1.48 5.69
N ARG A 77 4.28 2.75 6.00
CA ARG A 77 5.38 3.10 6.90
C ARG A 77 5.14 2.63 8.34
N LYS A 78 3.90 2.67 8.83
CA LYS A 78 3.55 2.12 10.16
C LYS A 78 3.81 0.60 10.21
N ILE A 79 3.49 -0.11 9.13
CA ILE A 79 3.68 -1.58 9.06
C ILE A 79 5.15 -1.96 8.83
N GLN A 80 5.96 -1.08 8.24
CA GLN A 80 7.39 -1.29 8.04
C GLN A 80 8.22 -1.25 9.33
N LYS A 81 7.74 -0.57 10.38
CA LYS A 81 8.48 -0.51 11.65
C LYS A 81 8.58 -1.92 12.22
N PRO A 82 9.75 -2.33 12.74
CA PRO A 82 9.85 -3.59 13.47
C PRO A 82 8.77 -3.59 14.56
N GLN A 83 7.94 -4.64 14.56
CA GLN A 83 7.12 -4.94 15.72
C GLN A 83 8.08 -5.60 16.70
N ASP A 84 8.61 -4.78 17.61
CA ASP A 84 9.37 -5.25 18.78
C ASP A 84 8.53 -6.25 19.59
#